data_AF-A0A256IC97-F1
#
_entry.id   AF-A0A256IC97-F1
#
_cell.length_a   1.000
_cell.length_b   1.000
_cell.length_c   1.000
_cell.angle_alpha   90.00
_cell.angle_beta   90.00
_cell.angle_gamma   90.00
#
_symmetry.space_group_name_H-M   'P 1'
#
loop_
_entity.id
_entity.type
_entity.pdbx_description
1 polymer ?
#
loop_
_entity_poly.entity_id
_entity_poly.type
_entity_poly.pdbx_seq_one_letter_code
_entity_poly.pdbx_strand_id
1 'polypeptide(L)'
;GAVDRELYVHRKGATRAFPAGHEAVPEAYRSVGQPVIIPGSMGAGSYVLRGGAESLSVSFGSTAHGAGRLMSRTQAKQEFWGGDVADDLEREQAIYVKAQSGATVAEEAPGVYKDVDEVVRVSDDLGIGDTVARTFPVCNVKG
;
A
#
# COMPACT_ATOMS: atom_id res chain seq x y z
N GLY A 1 28.63 -22.04 10.34
CA GLY A 1 27.46 -21.63 11.14
C GLY A 1 27.03 -20.26 10.69
N ALA A 2 25.74 -19.93 10.77
CA ALA A 2 25.27 -18.56 10.57
C ALA A 2 25.89 -17.66 11.65
N VAL A 3 26.34 -16.47 11.26
CA VAL A 3 26.94 -15.47 12.16
C VAL A 3 25.96 -14.32 12.22
N ASP A 4 25.59 -13.89 13.43
CA ASP A 4 24.75 -12.71 13.62
C ASP A 4 25.50 -11.46 13.15
N ARG A 5 24.80 -10.61 12.40
CA ARG A 5 25.36 -9.39 11.82
C ARG A 5 24.37 -8.26 11.94
N GLU A 6 24.88 -7.10 12.33
CA GLU A 6 24.15 -5.85 12.23
C GLU A 6 24.17 -5.34 10.79
N LEU A 7 23.01 -4.94 10.27
CA LEU A 7 22.84 -4.52 8.89
C LEU A 7 22.10 -3.18 8.81
N TYR A 8 22.46 -2.36 7.83
CA TYR A 8 21.67 -1.22 7.41
C TYR A 8 20.66 -1.67 6.34
N VAL A 9 19.39 -1.86 6.73
CA VAL A 9 18.33 -2.27 5.79
C VAL A 9 17.68 -1.03 5.17
N HIS A 10 18.01 -0.76 3.90
CA HIS A 10 17.41 0.32 3.12
C HIS A 10 16.05 -0.12 2.55
N ARG A 11 15.01 0.70 2.75
CA ARG A 11 13.68 0.48 2.17
C ARG A 11 13.29 1.66 1.30
N LYS A 12 12.96 1.39 0.03
CA LYS A 12 12.45 2.39 -0.93
C LYS A 12 11.20 1.81 -1.60
N GLY A 13 10.03 2.38 -1.31
CA GLY A 13 8.75 1.78 -1.75
C GLY A 13 8.46 0.45 -1.08
N ALA A 14 8.97 0.23 0.13
CA ALA A 14 8.76 -0.95 0.95
C ALA A 14 8.56 -0.54 2.41
N THR A 15 7.87 -1.39 3.18
CA THR A 15 7.53 -1.14 4.59
C THR A 15 8.15 -2.21 5.47
N ARG A 16 8.52 -1.86 6.71
CA ARG A 16 8.95 -2.84 7.72
C ARG A 16 7.76 -3.71 8.14
N ALA A 17 7.97 -5.01 8.30
CA ALA A 17 6.91 -6.01 8.54
C ALA A 17 7.32 -7.04 9.60
N PHE A 18 7.75 -6.60 10.79
CA PHE A 18 8.23 -7.53 11.81
C PHE A 18 7.16 -8.51 12.31
N PRO A 19 7.50 -9.80 12.47
CA PRO A 19 6.56 -10.84 12.85
C PRO A 19 6.15 -10.72 14.33
N ALA A 20 5.17 -11.53 14.72
CA ALA A 20 4.80 -11.70 16.13
C ALA A 20 6.01 -12.09 16.99
N GLY A 21 6.04 -11.61 18.23
CA GLY A 21 7.11 -11.83 19.20
C GLY A 21 8.31 -10.89 19.06
N HIS A 22 8.47 -10.19 17.94
CA HIS A 22 9.62 -9.31 17.74
C HIS A 22 9.63 -8.13 18.73
N GLU A 23 10.75 -7.91 19.43
CA GLU A 23 10.87 -6.97 20.54
C GLU A 23 10.54 -5.52 20.17
N ALA A 24 10.96 -5.09 18.97
CA ALA A 24 10.70 -3.75 18.43
C ALA A 24 9.23 -3.50 18.05
N VAL A 25 8.36 -4.51 18.12
CA VAL A 25 6.91 -4.33 17.95
C VAL A 25 6.31 -3.86 19.29
N PRO A 26 5.48 -2.80 19.29
CA PRO A 26 4.81 -2.33 20.51
C PRO A 26 4.04 -3.45 21.21
N GLU A 27 4.02 -3.42 22.54
CA GLU A 27 3.42 -4.49 23.37
C GLU A 27 1.98 -4.84 22.96
N ALA A 28 1.15 -3.84 22.66
CA ALA A 28 -0.23 -4.00 22.22
C ALA A 28 -0.39 -4.86 20.95
N TYR A 29 0.65 -4.95 20.11
CA TYR A 29 0.63 -5.71 18.86
C TYR A 29 1.66 -6.84 18.84
N ARG A 30 2.52 -6.94 19.86
CA ARG A 30 3.66 -7.87 19.84
C ARG A 30 3.22 -9.32 19.66
N SER A 31 2.12 -9.73 20.27
CA SER A 31 1.59 -11.09 20.15
C SER A 31 1.05 -11.43 18.76
N VAL A 32 0.72 -10.43 17.93
CA VAL A 32 0.14 -10.62 16.60
C VAL A 32 1.07 -10.22 15.46
N GLY A 33 2.08 -9.41 15.73
CA GLY A 33 3.02 -8.87 14.76
C GLY A 33 2.75 -7.42 14.41
N GLN A 34 3.69 -6.80 13.70
CA GLN A 34 3.62 -5.37 13.42
C GLN A 34 2.49 -5.06 12.43
N PRO A 35 1.60 -4.09 12.71
CA PRO A 35 0.69 -3.57 11.70
C PRO A 35 1.45 -2.96 10.52
N VAL A 36 0.93 -3.17 9.32
CA VAL A 36 1.44 -2.62 8.06
C VAL A 36 0.26 -2.04 7.28
N ILE A 37 0.43 -0.83 6.76
CA ILE A 37 -0.60 -0.12 5.99
C ILE A 37 -0.17 -0.10 4.53
N ILE A 38 -1.03 -0.60 3.65
CA ILE A 38 -0.82 -0.66 2.19
C ILE A 38 -1.85 0.24 1.52
N PRO A 39 -1.53 1.51 1.22
CA PRO A 39 -2.35 2.34 0.36
C PRO A 39 -2.50 1.74 -1.04
N GLY A 40 -3.74 1.67 -1.51
CA GLY A 40 -4.06 1.43 -2.93
C GLY A 40 -4.24 2.74 -3.70
N SER A 41 -5.21 2.76 -4.61
CA SER A 41 -5.56 3.93 -5.42
C SER A 41 -6.81 4.64 -4.89
N MET A 42 -7.21 5.74 -5.54
CA MET A 42 -8.42 6.49 -5.16
C MET A 42 -9.71 5.67 -5.23
N GLY A 43 -9.73 4.56 -5.98
CA GLY A 43 -10.89 3.66 -6.11
C GLY A 43 -10.70 2.24 -5.56
N ALA A 44 -9.47 1.70 -5.53
CA ALA A 44 -9.26 0.27 -5.26
C ALA A 44 -9.35 -0.15 -3.78
N GLY A 45 -9.28 0.82 -2.84
CA GLY A 45 -9.20 0.54 -1.41
C GLY A 45 -7.79 0.57 -0.86
N SER A 46 -7.64 0.18 0.40
CA SER A 46 -6.36 0.02 1.08
C SER A 46 -6.40 -1.21 1.99
N TYR A 47 -5.24 -1.68 2.41
CA TYR A 47 -5.12 -2.84 3.27
C TYR A 47 -4.40 -2.53 4.57
N VAL A 48 -4.83 -3.23 5.62
CA VAL A 48 -4.05 -3.44 6.82
C VAL A 48 -3.56 -4.89 6.79
N LEU A 49 -2.25 -5.06 6.88
CA LEU A 49 -1.60 -6.35 7.08
C LEU A 49 -0.97 -6.39 8.48
N ARG A 50 -0.48 -7.56 8.87
CA ARG A 50 0.47 -7.72 9.97
C ARG A 50 1.76 -8.36 9.45
N GLY A 51 2.87 -8.15 10.13
CA GLY A 51 4.15 -8.77 9.75
C GLY A 51 4.02 -10.30 9.71
N GLY A 52 4.30 -10.88 8.54
CA GLY A 52 4.21 -12.32 8.32
C GLY A 52 5.40 -13.07 8.92
N ALA A 53 5.22 -14.35 9.22
CA ALA A 53 6.22 -15.17 9.90
C ALA A 53 7.54 -15.29 9.13
N GLU A 54 7.49 -15.24 7.80
CA GLU A 54 8.63 -15.37 6.90
C GLU A 54 9.28 -14.02 6.56
N SER A 55 8.77 -12.91 7.08
CA SER A 55 9.25 -11.59 6.70
C SER A 55 10.75 -11.41 7.01
N LEU A 56 11.22 -11.87 8.17
CA LEU A 56 12.63 -11.76 8.57
C LEU A 56 13.55 -12.61 7.68
N SER A 57 13.16 -13.85 7.40
CA SER A 57 13.96 -14.82 6.65
C SER A 57 14.03 -14.49 5.15
N VAL A 58 12.90 -14.06 4.57
CA VAL A 58 12.78 -13.85 3.11
C VAL A 58 13.13 -12.43 2.69
N SER A 59 12.91 -11.43 3.55
CA SER A 59 12.90 -10.02 3.13
C SER A 59 13.49 -9.03 4.15
N PHE A 60 14.25 -9.53 5.14
CA PHE A 60 14.80 -8.71 6.22
C PHE A 60 13.72 -7.92 6.97
N GLY A 61 12.59 -8.56 7.22
CA GLY A 61 11.44 -8.01 7.92
C GLY A 61 10.77 -6.90 7.12
N SER A 62 10.50 -7.13 5.83
CA SER A 62 9.94 -6.12 4.93
C SER A 62 8.76 -6.66 4.12
N THR A 63 7.92 -5.75 3.61
CA THR A 63 6.85 -6.09 2.68
C THR A 63 6.58 -4.89 1.75
N ALA A 64 5.58 -5.00 0.88
CA ALA A 64 5.16 -3.92 0.00
C ALA A 64 4.78 -2.64 0.77
N HIS A 65 4.81 -1.50 0.08
CA HIS A 65 4.32 -0.22 0.60
C HIS A 65 2.99 0.20 -0.03
N GLY A 66 2.61 -0.35 -1.18
CA GLY A 66 1.43 0.09 -1.93
C GLY A 66 1.42 -0.54 -3.32
N ALA A 67 0.40 -0.22 -4.11
CA ALA A 67 0.24 -0.74 -5.47
C ALA A 67 1.44 -0.46 -6.40
N GLY A 68 2.05 0.72 -6.28
CA GLY A 68 3.08 1.19 -7.20
C GLY A 68 2.50 1.63 -8.55
N ARG A 69 3.20 2.51 -9.26
CA ARG A 69 2.71 3.13 -10.50
C ARG A 69 3.04 2.27 -11.72
N LEU A 70 2.11 2.22 -12.68
CA LEU A 70 2.29 1.65 -14.02
C LEU A 70 2.79 2.69 -15.02
N MET A 71 2.46 3.97 -14.80
CA MET A 71 2.79 5.06 -15.69
C MET A 71 3.33 6.31 -14.98
N SER A 72 4.04 7.14 -15.75
CA SER A 72 4.55 8.42 -15.27
C SER A 72 3.42 9.41 -14.99
N ARG A 73 3.68 10.42 -14.16
CA ARG A 73 2.74 11.54 -13.93
C ARG A 73 2.41 12.29 -15.21
N THR A 74 3.40 12.50 -16.06
CA THR A 74 3.22 13.19 -17.35
C THR A 74 2.28 12.41 -18.26
N GLN A 75 2.46 11.09 -18.36
CA GLN A 75 1.57 10.23 -19.14
C GLN A 75 0.15 10.23 -18.56
N ALA A 76 0.02 10.10 -17.23
CA ALA A 76 -1.28 10.11 -16.57
C ALA A 76 -2.10 11.39 -16.89
N LYS A 77 -1.46 12.56 -16.92
CA LYS A 77 -2.13 13.82 -17.29
C LYS A 77 -2.53 13.94 -18.77
N GLN A 78 -1.91 13.15 -19.64
CA GLN A 78 -2.28 13.09 -21.05
C GLN A 78 -3.42 12.10 -21.30
N GLU A 79 -3.49 11.05 -20.48
CA GLU A 79 -4.43 9.94 -20.63
C GLU A 79 -5.74 10.16 -19.86
N PHE A 80 -5.68 10.83 -18.71
CA PHE A 80 -6.83 11.06 -17.85
C PHE A 80 -7.19 12.55 -17.75
N TRP A 81 -8.48 12.82 -17.79
CA TRP A 81 -9.04 14.12 -17.43
C TRP A 81 -9.55 14.09 -15.99
N GLY A 82 -9.03 14.97 -15.13
CA GLY A 82 -9.31 14.92 -13.70
C GLY A 82 -10.78 15.13 -13.31
N GLY A 83 -11.54 15.87 -14.13
CA GLY A 83 -12.98 16.04 -13.93
C GLY A 83 -13.71 14.71 -14.12
N ASP A 84 -13.46 14.04 -15.25
CA ASP A 84 -14.07 12.74 -15.57
C ASP A 84 -13.72 11.70 -14.50
N VAL A 85 -12.47 11.66 -14.05
CA VAL A 85 -12.04 10.74 -12.98
C VAL A 85 -12.81 10.98 -11.68
N ALA A 86 -13.02 12.25 -11.29
CA ALA A 86 -13.77 12.57 -10.08
C ALA A 86 -15.26 12.21 -10.22
N ASP A 87 -15.86 12.55 -11.36
CA ASP A 87 -17.26 12.27 -11.67
C ASP A 87 -17.53 10.76 -11.72
N ASP A 88 -16.63 9.98 -12.33
CA ASP A 88 -16.74 8.52 -12.39
C ASP A 88 -16.61 7.89 -11.00
N LEU A 89 -15.66 8.34 -10.18
CA LEU A 89 -15.50 7.86 -8.79
C LEU A 89 -16.73 8.15 -7.93
N GLU A 90 -17.33 9.34 -8.08
CA GLU A 90 -18.54 9.70 -7.35
C GLU A 90 -19.75 8.90 -7.85
N ARG A 91 -19.95 8.81 -9.17
CA ARG A 91 -21.11 8.15 -9.77
C ARG A 91 -21.11 6.63 -9.61
N GLU A 92 -19.97 5.99 -9.81
CA GLU A 92 -19.88 4.52 -9.86
C GLU A 92 -19.62 3.90 -8.49
N GLN A 93 -18.93 4.63 -7.60
CA GLN A 93 -18.42 4.07 -6.34
C GLN A 93 -18.81 4.90 -5.11
N ALA A 94 -19.55 6.00 -5.28
CA ALA A 94 -19.91 6.94 -4.21
C ALA A 94 -18.68 7.49 -3.45
N ILE A 95 -17.57 7.71 -4.18
CA ILE A 95 -16.31 8.22 -3.63
C ILE A 95 -16.21 9.71 -3.94
N TYR A 96 -16.19 10.54 -2.90
CA TYR A 96 -15.99 11.98 -3.07
C TYR A 96 -14.50 12.33 -3.25
N VAL A 97 -14.16 13.21 -4.19
CA VAL A 97 -12.78 13.65 -4.42
C VAL A 97 -12.67 15.17 -4.27
N LYS A 98 -11.75 15.62 -3.41
CA LYS A 98 -11.36 17.03 -3.31
C LYS A 98 -9.87 17.18 -3.56
N ALA A 99 -9.49 17.96 -4.57
CA ALA A 99 -8.09 18.19 -4.92
C ALA A 99 -7.80 19.67 -5.19
N GLN A 100 -6.51 20.04 -5.16
CA GLN A 100 -6.05 21.39 -5.54
C GLN A 100 -6.30 21.69 -7.02
N SER A 101 -6.19 20.67 -7.88
CA SER A 101 -6.39 20.82 -9.32
C SER A 101 -6.88 19.52 -9.95
N GLY A 102 -7.50 19.62 -11.13
CA GLY A 102 -7.82 18.44 -11.94
C GLY A 102 -6.58 17.66 -12.38
N ALA A 103 -5.43 18.34 -12.55
CA ALA A 103 -4.17 17.68 -12.86
C ALA A 103 -3.71 16.75 -11.72
N THR A 104 -3.89 17.16 -10.46
CA THR A 104 -3.62 16.32 -9.28
C THR A 104 -4.47 15.05 -9.30
N VAL A 105 -5.75 15.17 -9.67
CA VAL A 105 -6.66 14.02 -9.78
C VAL A 105 -6.20 13.08 -10.90
N ALA A 106 -5.88 13.62 -12.08
CA ALA A 106 -5.40 12.84 -13.22
C ALA A 106 -4.09 12.09 -12.90
N GLU A 107 -3.15 12.72 -12.19
CA GLU A 107 -1.89 12.08 -11.77
C GLU A 107 -2.09 10.89 -10.82
N GLU A 108 -3.23 10.83 -10.14
CA GLU A 108 -3.56 9.86 -9.10
C GLU A 108 -4.75 8.94 -9.49
N ALA A 109 -5.20 9.01 -10.75
CA ALA A 109 -6.34 8.26 -11.25
C ALA A 109 -6.18 6.74 -11.00
N PRO A 110 -7.27 5.99 -10.75
CA PRO A 110 -7.18 4.57 -10.42
C PRO A 110 -6.33 3.74 -11.38
N GLY A 111 -6.44 3.97 -12.69
CA GLY A 111 -5.69 3.24 -13.73
C GLY A 111 -4.18 3.51 -13.77
N VAL A 112 -3.69 4.48 -12.99
CA VAL A 112 -2.25 4.81 -12.90
C VAL A 112 -1.47 3.78 -12.08
N TYR A 113 -2.16 3.08 -11.18
CA TYR A 113 -1.57 2.16 -10.21
C TYR A 113 -1.76 0.71 -10.63
N LYS A 114 -0.88 -0.17 -10.15
CA LYS A 114 -1.11 -1.62 -10.24
C LYS A 114 -2.35 -2.00 -9.43
N ASP A 115 -2.83 -3.21 -9.65
CA ASP A 115 -3.81 -3.81 -8.76
C ASP A 115 -3.20 -4.02 -7.37
N VAL A 116 -3.76 -3.35 -6.35
CA VAL A 116 -3.31 -3.48 -4.96
C VAL A 116 -3.63 -4.85 -4.39
N ASP A 117 -4.71 -5.49 -4.87
CA ASP A 117 -5.14 -6.80 -4.40
C ASP A 117 -4.10 -7.86 -4.76
N GLU A 118 -3.54 -7.76 -5.98
CA GLU A 118 -2.47 -8.63 -6.44
C GLU A 118 -1.17 -8.41 -5.64
N VAL A 119 -0.81 -7.15 -5.35
CA VAL A 119 0.37 -6.82 -4.55
C VAL A 119 0.26 -7.40 -3.13
N VAL A 120 -0.93 -7.29 -2.53
CA VAL A 120 -1.22 -7.84 -1.20
C VAL A 120 -1.21 -9.37 -1.24
N ARG A 121 -1.87 -9.98 -2.23
CA ARG A 121 -1.91 -11.44 -2.40
C ARG A 121 -0.52 -12.04 -2.47
N VAL A 122 0.40 -11.44 -3.24
CA VAL A 122 1.79 -11.90 -3.32
C VAL A 122 2.51 -11.79 -1.96
N SER A 123 2.24 -10.73 -1.19
CA SER A 123 2.84 -10.54 0.14
C SER A 123 2.35 -11.58 1.15
N ASP A 124 1.07 -11.94 1.05
CA ASP A 124 0.40 -12.96 1.86
C ASP A 124 0.88 -14.37 1.50
N ASP A 125 0.88 -14.71 0.20
CA ASP A 125 1.34 -16.00 -0.33
C ASP A 125 2.82 -16.30 0.01
N LEU A 126 3.65 -15.26 0.10
CA LEU A 126 5.07 -15.38 0.51
C LEU A 126 5.25 -15.39 2.03
N GLY A 127 4.20 -15.18 2.82
CA GLY A 127 4.26 -15.11 4.28
C GLY A 127 5.05 -13.91 4.80
N ILE A 128 5.21 -12.85 4.00
CA ILE A 128 5.96 -11.64 4.37
C ILE A 128 5.04 -10.50 4.85
N GLY A 129 3.74 -10.64 4.70
CA GLY A 129 2.72 -9.79 5.30
C GLY A 129 1.34 -10.41 5.21
N ASP A 130 0.72 -10.69 6.35
CA ASP A 130 -0.53 -11.44 6.42
C ASP A 130 -1.73 -10.47 6.45
N THR A 131 -2.76 -10.76 5.66
CA THR A 131 -3.93 -9.89 5.52
C THR A 131 -4.76 -9.82 6.80
N VAL A 132 -5.09 -8.60 7.24
CA VAL A 132 -5.93 -8.35 8.43
C VAL A 132 -7.26 -7.73 8.04
N ALA A 133 -7.24 -6.65 7.26
CA ALA A 133 -8.45 -5.95 6.84
C ALA A 133 -8.26 -5.26 5.49
N ARG A 134 -9.35 -5.14 4.74
CA ARG A 134 -9.47 -4.28 3.56
C ARG A 134 -10.41 -3.13 3.86
N THR A 135 -10.05 -1.93 3.45
CA THR A 135 -10.86 -0.72 3.57
C THR A 135 -11.15 -0.14 2.19
N PHE A 136 -12.28 0.55 2.08
CA PHE A 136 -12.68 1.24 0.86
C PHE A 136 -12.83 2.73 1.15
N PRO A 137 -12.37 3.60 0.23
CA PRO A 137 -12.46 5.03 0.44
C PRO A 137 -13.91 5.49 0.33
N VAL A 138 -14.26 6.50 1.13
CA VAL A 138 -15.50 7.29 0.97
C VAL A 138 -15.19 8.71 0.51
N CYS A 139 -13.99 9.19 0.81
CA CYS A 139 -13.51 10.51 0.46
C CYS A 139 -11.99 10.48 0.24
N ASN A 140 -11.53 11.13 -0.82
CA ASN A 140 -10.13 11.37 -1.11
C ASN A 140 -9.86 12.87 -1.09
N VAL A 141 -8.93 13.31 -0.23
CA VAL A 141 -8.42 14.69 -0.23
C VAL A 141 -6.98 14.68 -0.74
N LYS A 142 -6.72 15.35 -1.87
CA LYS A 142 -5.42 15.34 -2.54
C LYS A 142 -4.81 16.75 -2.63
N GLY A 143 -3.52 16.83 -2.30
CA GLY A 143 -2.67 18.02 -2.47
C GLY A 143 -2.09 18.06 -3.87
#